data_AF-A0A7X6ZXU8-F1
#
_entry.id   AF-A0A7X6ZXU8-F1
#
_cell.length_a   1.000
_cell.length_b   1.000
_cell.length_c   1.000
_cell.angle_alpha   90.00
_cell.angle_beta   90.00
_cell.angle_gamma   90.00
#
_symmetry.space_group_name_H-M   'P 1'
#
loop_
_entity.id
_entity.type
_entity.pdbx_description
1 polymer ?
#
loop_
_entity_poly.entity_id
_entity_poly.type
_entity_poly.pdbx_seq_one_letter_code
_entity_poly.pdbx_strand_id
1 'polypeptide(L)'
;GEVIVKNISFLGSEARLVVSADIAGASPLGGNVSGQVFLSGKPVLSLEDQVLRVEDVDFDESSTKGLLKAASWIARPFLAREIAKKLVFPLTPLRKNLLDSLASSMSANRISPELILDGSMSTLTLDDFSVGRDGVRLRLSLGGAAALKYEEGKGKKRP
;
A
#
# COMPACT_ATOMS: atom_id res chain seq x y z
N GLY A 1 3.47 -12.00 27.20
CA GLY A 1 2.88 -12.83 26.15
C GLY A 1 3.24 -12.26 24.81
N GLU A 2 3.52 -13.11 23.82
CA GLU A 2 3.82 -12.72 22.44
C GLU A 2 2.60 -13.02 21.56
N VAL A 3 2.25 -12.10 20.65
CA VAL A 3 1.15 -12.26 19.70
C VAL A 3 1.70 -12.07 18.29
N ILE A 4 1.54 -13.08 17.46
CA ILE A 4 1.98 -13.10 16.07
C ILE A 4 0.78 -12.82 15.19
N VAL A 5 0.95 -11.88 14.25
CA VAL A 5 -0.06 -11.51 13.25
C VAL A 5 0.39 -12.02 11.88
N LYS A 6 -0.47 -12.76 11.18
CA LYS A 6 -0.21 -13.36 9.86
C LYS A 6 -1.38 -13.10 8.92
N ASN A 7 -1.17 -13.29 7.62
CA ASN A 7 -2.21 -13.24 6.58
C ASN A 7 -3.06 -11.95 6.61
N ILE A 8 -2.39 -10.81 6.59
CA ILE A 8 -3.05 -9.50 6.58
C ILE A 8 -3.66 -9.26 5.18
N SER A 9 -4.98 -9.03 5.12
CA SER A 9 -5.66 -8.62 3.88
C SER A 9 -6.44 -7.32 4.10
N PHE A 10 -6.59 -6.53 3.04
CA PHE A 10 -7.19 -5.21 3.08
C PHE A 10 -8.41 -5.15 2.16
N LEU A 11 -9.53 -4.67 2.68
CA LEU A 11 -10.76 -4.43 1.93
C LEU A 11 -11.23 -3.00 2.20
N GLY A 12 -11.57 -2.26 1.14
CA GLY A 12 -12.17 -0.94 1.30
C GLY A 12 -13.69 -1.02 1.39
N SER A 13 -14.27 -0.37 2.39
CA SER A 13 -15.73 -0.23 2.56
C SER A 13 -16.06 1.20 2.99
N GLU A 14 -16.82 1.93 2.17
CA GLU A 14 -17.37 3.27 2.49
C GLU A 14 -16.40 4.21 3.24
N ALA A 15 -15.19 4.39 2.70
CA ALA A 15 -14.09 5.20 3.25
C ALA A 15 -13.35 4.64 4.49
N ARG A 16 -13.72 3.44 4.97
CA ARG A 16 -12.95 2.67 5.95
C ARG A 16 -12.15 1.58 5.29
N LEU A 17 -11.05 1.24 5.92
CA LEU A 17 -10.16 0.16 5.53
C LEU A 17 -10.34 -0.98 6.52
N VAL A 18 -10.86 -2.10 6.03
CA VAL A 18 -11.04 -3.33 6.80
C VAL A 18 -9.80 -4.19 6.62
N VAL A 19 -9.21 -4.58 7.75
CA VAL A 19 -8.04 -5.42 7.85
C VAL A 19 -8.49 -6.77 8.40
N SER A 20 -8.33 -7.85 7.63
CA SER A 20 -8.42 -9.20 8.17
C SER A 20 -7.04 -9.69 8.55
N ALA A 21 -6.87 -10.31 9.71
CA ALA A 21 -5.60 -10.92 10.09
C ALA A 21 -5.81 -12.19 10.91
N ASP A 22 -4.89 -13.14 10.75
CA ASP A 22 -4.80 -14.32 11.61
C ASP A 22 -3.88 -13.99 12.78
N ILE A 23 -4.37 -14.16 14.00
CA ILE A 23 -3.58 -13.99 15.22
C ILE A 23 -3.32 -15.33 15.88
N ALA A 24 -2.13 -15.49 16.45
CA ALA A 24 -1.75 -16.65 17.26
C ALA A 24 -0.75 -16.23 18.35
N GLY A 25 -0.90 -16.71 19.58
CA GLY A 25 0.06 -16.44 20.64
C GLY A 25 -0.47 -16.64 22.06
N ALA A 26 0.28 -16.11 23.03
CA ALA A 26 -0.05 -16.20 24.45
C ALA A 26 -0.46 -14.81 24.98
N SER A 27 -1.65 -14.74 25.60
CA SER A 27 -2.15 -13.52 26.22
C SER A 27 -1.26 -13.08 27.39
N PRO A 28 -1.04 -11.76 27.60
CA PRO A 28 -0.41 -11.23 28.81
C PRO A 28 -1.16 -11.60 30.11
N LEU A 29 -2.46 -11.90 30.00
CA LEU A 29 -3.33 -12.29 31.11
C LEU A 29 -3.44 -13.81 31.30
N GLY A 30 -2.64 -14.60 30.56
CA GLY A 30 -2.69 -16.06 30.56
C GLY A 30 -3.64 -16.63 29.49
N GLY A 31 -3.30 -17.81 28.98
CA GLY A 31 -4.06 -18.52 27.95
C GLY A 31 -3.58 -18.23 26.51
N ASN A 32 -3.95 -19.13 25.59
CA ASN A 32 -3.61 -19.00 24.17
C ASN A 32 -4.73 -18.25 23.43
N VAL A 33 -4.33 -17.35 22.55
CA VAL A 33 -5.22 -16.62 21.63
C VAL A 33 -4.89 -17.09 20.23
N SER A 34 -5.89 -17.63 19.53
CA SER A 34 -5.79 -17.91 18.10
C SER A 34 -7.12 -17.62 17.41
N GLY A 35 -7.07 -17.13 16.18
CA GLY A 35 -8.27 -16.89 15.37
C GLY A 35 -8.08 -15.82 14.32
N GLN A 36 -9.09 -15.65 13.48
CA GLN A 36 -9.16 -14.56 12.52
C GLN A 36 -9.85 -13.35 13.16
N VAL A 37 -9.27 -12.17 12.97
CA VAL A 37 -9.81 -10.89 13.43
C VAL A 37 -10.07 -9.97 12.26
N PHE A 38 -11.12 -9.17 12.37
CA PHE A 38 -11.45 -8.11 11.43
C PHE A 38 -11.39 -6.79 12.18
N LEU A 39 -10.55 -5.90 11.69
CA LEU A 39 -10.38 -4.55 12.22
C LEU A 39 -10.84 -3.58 11.14
N SER A 40 -11.43 -2.46 11.52
CA SER A 40 -11.71 -1.37 10.60
C SER A 40 -11.04 -0.11 11.12
N GLY A 41 -10.50 0.70 10.22
CA GLY A 41 -9.93 1.99 10.57
C GLY A 41 -10.07 2.99 9.44
N LYS A 42 -9.78 4.25 9.74
CA LYS A 42 -9.78 5.34 8.78
C LYS A 42 -8.34 5.55 8.26
N PRO A 43 -8.06 5.32 6.97
CA PRO A 43 -6.79 5.71 6.39
C PRO A 43 -6.68 7.24 6.37
N VAL A 44 -5.53 7.75 6.78
CA VAL A 44 -5.19 9.17 6.85
C VAL A 44 -3.82 9.38 6.22
N LEU A 45 -3.75 10.29 5.26
CA LEU A 45 -2.53 10.65 4.56
C LEU A 45 -1.95 11.95 5.14
N SER A 46 -0.71 11.89 5.62
CA SER A 46 0.10 13.07 5.90
C SER A 46 0.98 13.36 4.69
N LEU A 47 0.67 14.42 3.95
CA LEU A 47 1.48 14.88 2.82
C LEU A 47 2.82 15.44 3.27
N GLU A 48 2.85 16.07 4.45
CA GLU A 48 4.07 16.62 5.06
C GLU A 48 5.05 15.48 5.43
N ASP A 49 4.57 14.48 6.16
CA ASP A 49 5.41 13.35 6.59
C ASP A 49 5.63 12.31 5.47
N GLN A 50 4.85 12.40 4.39
CA GLN A 50 4.73 11.36 3.36
C GLN A 50 4.41 9.99 3.94
N VAL A 51 3.43 9.94 4.86
CA VAL A 51 3.02 8.73 5.57
C VAL A 51 1.54 8.52 5.40
N LEU A 52 1.16 7.31 5.01
CA LEU A 52 -0.20 6.81 5.11
C LEU A 52 -0.33 6.01 6.41
N ARG A 53 -1.24 6.40 7.29
CA ARG A 53 -1.51 5.71 8.56
C ARG A 53 -2.98 5.32 8.65
N VAL A 54 -3.30 4.28 9.41
CA VAL A 54 -4.69 3.92 9.70
C VAL A 54 -5.00 4.33 11.14
N GLU A 55 -5.91 5.29 11.28
CA GLU A 55 -6.40 5.81 12.56
C GLU A 55 -7.74 5.18 12.93
N ASP A 56 -8.20 5.38 14.17
CA ASP A 56 -9.47 4.86 14.68
C ASP A 56 -9.68 3.36 14.39
N VAL A 57 -8.59 2.60 14.56
CA VAL A 57 -8.56 1.15 14.36
C VAL A 57 -9.32 0.50 15.51
N ASP A 58 -10.41 -0.17 15.17
CA ASP A 58 -11.20 -0.94 16.12
C ASP A 58 -11.68 -2.26 15.51
N PHE A 59 -12.03 -3.20 16.38
CA PHE A 59 -12.60 -4.49 15.98
C PHE A 59 -14.01 -4.27 15.44
N ASP A 60 -14.29 -4.85 14.28
CA ASP A 60 -15.64 -4.84 13.73
C ASP A 60 -16.56 -5.71 14.61
N GLU A 61 -17.70 -5.20 15.05
CA GLU A 61 -18.67 -5.94 15.88
C GLU A 61 -19.21 -7.19 15.14
N SER A 62 -19.20 -7.16 13.81
CA SER A 62 -19.56 -8.31 12.97
C SER A 62 -18.46 -9.38 12.88
N SER A 63 -17.31 -9.20 13.54
CA SER A 63 -16.23 -10.20 13.68
C SER A 63 -16.64 -11.37 14.59
N THR A 64 -17.79 -12.00 14.32
CA THR A 64 -18.35 -13.12 15.09
C THR A 64 -17.86 -14.48 14.59
N LYS A 65 -17.27 -14.56 13.40
CA LYS A 65 -16.67 -15.79 12.88
C LYS A 65 -15.20 -15.90 13.27
N GLY A 66 -14.93 -16.36 14.50
CA GLY A 66 -13.60 -16.84 14.87
C GLY A 66 -13.07 -16.41 16.24
N LEU A 67 -13.59 -15.33 16.84
CA LEU A 67 -13.30 -14.96 18.23
C LEU A 67 -14.12 -15.81 19.23
N LEU A 68 -14.26 -17.11 18.96
CA LEU A 68 -14.86 -18.10 19.84
C LEU A 68 -13.85 -18.47 20.93
N LYS A 69 -13.68 -17.61 21.94
CA LYS A 69 -13.51 -17.98 23.35
C LYS A 69 -13.32 -16.72 24.21
N ALA A 70 -14.08 -16.65 25.29
CA ALA A 70 -14.40 -15.50 26.13
C ALA A 70 -13.23 -14.80 26.87
N ALA A 71 -11.97 -14.95 26.43
CA ALA A 71 -10.79 -14.31 27.02
C ALA A 71 -10.14 -13.25 26.12
N SER A 72 -10.51 -13.17 24.84
CA SER A 72 -9.90 -12.27 23.84
C SER A 72 -10.44 -10.84 23.85
N TRP A 73 -11.60 -10.58 24.47
CA TRP A 73 -12.23 -9.24 24.47
C TRP A 73 -11.45 -8.20 25.29
N ILE A 74 -10.90 -8.59 26.45
CA ILE A 74 -10.10 -7.72 27.33
C ILE A 74 -8.82 -7.26 26.62
N ALA A 75 -8.25 -8.11 25.75
CA ALA A 75 -7.06 -7.79 25.00
C ALA A 75 -7.33 -6.92 23.76
N ARG A 76 -8.60 -6.71 23.34
CA ARG A 76 -8.93 -5.97 22.11
C ARG A 76 -8.30 -4.58 22.05
N PRO A 77 -8.41 -3.71 23.07
CA PRO A 77 -7.80 -2.39 22.99
C PRO A 77 -6.27 -2.45 22.87
N PHE A 78 -5.64 -3.44 23.49
CA PHE A 78 -4.19 -3.65 23.37
C PHE A 78 -3.81 -4.14 21.97
N LEU A 79 -4.52 -5.15 21.44
CA LEU A 79 -4.29 -5.71 20.11
C LEU A 79 -4.54 -4.67 19.01
N ALA A 80 -5.63 -3.90 19.10
CA ALA A 80 -5.94 -2.83 18.16
C ALA A 80 -4.81 -1.81 18.12
N ARG A 81 -4.28 -1.40 19.28
CA ARG A 81 -3.12 -0.49 19.36
C ARG A 81 -1.85 -1.08 18.76
N GLU A 82 -1.51 -2.33 19.07
CA GLU A 82 -0.31 -2.98 18.52
C GLU A 82 -0.40 -3.15 17.00
N ILE A 83 -1.59 -3.47 16.48
CA ILE A 83 -1.81 -3.57 15.03
C ILE A 83 -1.78 -2.18 14.38
N ALA A 84 -2.43 -1.17 14.98
CA ALA A 84 -2.39 0.21 14.47
C ALA A 84 -0.95 0.74 14.35
N LYS A 85 -0.07 0.46 15.31
CA LYS A 85 1.36 0.80 15.24
C LYS A 85 2.08 0.20 14.03
N LYS A 86 1.59 -0.92 13.49
CA LYS A 86 2.13 -1.59 12.29
C LYS A 86 1.46 -1.11 11.00
N LEU A 87 0.31 -0.43 11.08
CA LEU A 87 -0.41 0.14 9.93
C LEU A 87 0.07 1.56 9.62
N VAL A 88 1.39 1.75 9.62
CA VAL A 88 2.07 3.00 9.27
C VAL A 88 2.96 2.72 8.07
N PHE A 89 2.61 3.31 6.93
CA PHE A 89 3.21 3.05 5.64
C PHE A 89 3.99 4.29 5.16
N PRO A 90 5.33 4.30 5.28
CA PRO A 90 6.14 5.36 4.72
C PRO A 90 6.10 5.30 3.19
N LEU A 91 5.75 6.42 2.55
CA LEU A 91 5.60 6.49 1.09
C LEU A 91 6.90 6.87 0.38
N THR A 92 7.89 7.39 1.10
CA THR A 92 9.19 7.78 0.55
C THR A 92 9.90 6.66 -0.22
N PRO A 93 10.01 5.41 0.31
CA PRO A 93 10.65 4.32 -0.41
C PRO A 93 9.88 3.92 -1.67
N LEU A 94 8.54 3.90 -1.58
CA LEU A 94 7.66 3.60 -2.71
C LEU A 94 7.82 4.65 -3.82
N ARG A 95 7.86 5.94 -3.45
CA ARG A 95 8.12 7.05 -4.38
C ARG A 95 9.47 6.92 -5.04
N LYS A 96 10.53 6.63 -4.28
CA LYS A 96 11.89 6.46 -4.81
C LYS A 96 11.94 5.32 -5.85
N ASN A 97 11.39 4.16 -5.51
CA ASN A 97 11.38 3.01 -6.41
C ASN A 97 10.59 3.29 -7.69
N LEU A 98 9.45 3.99 -7.58
CA LEU A 98 8.67 4.45 -8.73
C LEU A 98 9.45 5.43 -9.59
N LEU A 99 10.11 6.43 -8.99
CA LEU A 99 10.97 7.38 -9.70
C LEU A 99 12.08 6.65 -10.47
N ASP A 100 12.79 5.75 -9.82
CA ASP A 100 13.90 5.01 -10.42
C ASP A 100 13.41 4.12 -11.58
N SER A 101 12.25 3.48 -11.43
CA SER A 101 11.63 2.65 -12.48
C SER A 101 11.16 3.48 -13.67
N LEU A 102 10.53 4.64 -13.42
CA LEU A 102 10.06 5.53 -14.46
C LEU A 102 11.20 6.21 -15.19
N ALA A 103 12.21 6.70 -14.46
CA ALA A 103 13.43 7.26 -15.05
C ALA A 103 14.10 6.25 -15.98
N SER A 104 14.27 5.00 -15.52
CA SER A 104 14.84 3.92 -16.33
C SER A 104 13.99 3.59 -17.57
N SER A 105 12.67 3.73 -17.48
CA SER A 105 11.76 3.48 -18.61
C SER A 105 11.73 4.63 -19.62
N MET A 106 12.03 5.86 -19.21
CA MET A 106 11.99 7.06 -20.05
C MET A 106 13.35 7.43 -20.65
N SER A 107 14.46 7.02 -20.03
CA SER A 107 15.80 7.25 -20.57
C SER A 107 16.07 6.36 -21.79
N ALA A 108 16.03 6.95 -22.98
CA ALA A 108 16.50 6.38 -24.25
C ALA A 108 15.86 5.02 -24.63
N ASN A 109 14.58 4.85 -24.34
CA ASN A 109 13.88 3.62 -24.69
C ASN A 109 13.47 3.66 -26.17
N ARG A 110 13.99 2.70 -26.95
CA ARG A 110 13.61 2.49 -28.35
C ARG A 110 12.21 1.88 -28.38
N ILE A 111 11.21 2.71 -28.68
CA ILE A 111 9.80 2.29 -28.72
C ILE A 111 9.51 1.44 -29.96
N SER A 112 10.18 1.76 -31.06
CA SER A 112 10.19 0.97 -32.28
C SER A 112 11.56 1.06 -32.95
N PRO A 113 11.88 0.24 -33.97
CA PRO A 113 13.17 0.31 -34.67
C PRO A 113 13.56 1.71 -35.15
N GLU A 114 12.58 2.58 -35.39
CA GLU A 114 12.76 3.93 -35.94
C GLU A 114 12.42 5.05 -34.94
N LEU A 115 11.90 4.73 -33.75
CA LEU A 115 11.43 5.72 -32.77
C LEU A 115 12.15 5.56 -31.44
N ILE A 116 12.83 6.62 -31.03
CA ILE A 116 13.49 6.73 -29.73
C ILE A 116 12.73 7.76 -28.90
N LEU A 117 12.27 7.35 -27.72
CA LEU A 117 11.77 8.27 -26.72
C LEU A 117 12.95 8.72 -25.84
N ASP A 118 13.14 10.03 -25.78
CA ASP A 118 14.13 10.68 -24.93
C ASP A 118 13.39 11.58 -23.94
N GLY A 119 13.17 11.05 -22.73
CA GLY A 119 12.42 11.72 -21.68
C GLY A 119 13.31 12.07 -20.48
N SER A 120 13.04 13.22 -19.89
CA SER A 120 13.54 13.61 -18.58
C SER A 120 12.38 13.97 -17.65
N MET A 121 12.45 13.48 -16.42
CA MET A 121 11.46 13.76 -15.38
C MET A 121 12.04 14.79 -14.42
N SER A 122 11.25 15.80 -14.09
CA SER A 122 11.65 16.89 -13.20
C SER A 122 10.95 16.82 -11.83
N THR A 123 9.72 16.30 -11.80
CA THR A 123 8.89 16.31 -10.59
C THR A 123 7.97 15.09 -10.52
N LEU A 124 7.72 14.63 -9.29
CA LEU A 124 6.70 13.65 -8.94
C LEU A 124 6.03 14.10 -7.63
N THR A 125 4.75 14.43 -7.70
CA THR A 125 3.95 14.85 -6.54
C THR A 125 2.96 13.76 -6.17
N LEU A 126 2.74 13.58 -4.86
CA LEU A 126 1.61 12.83 -4.34
C LEU A 126 0.47 13.81 -4.13
N ASP A 127 -0.61 13.63 -4.87
CA ASP A 127 -1.72 14.59 -4.88
C ASP A 127 -2.74 14.22 -3.81
N ASP A 128 -3.18 12.96 -3.80
CA ASP A 128 -4.17 12.45 -2.83
C ASP A 128 -4.19 10.91 -2.81
N PHE A 129 -5.05 10.33 -2.00
CA PHE A 129 -5.37 8.91 -1.98
C PHE A 129 -6.88 8.65 -2.05
N SER A 130 -7.26 7.43 -2.40
CA SER A 130 -8.63 6.95 -2.29
C SER A 130 -8.69 5.52 -1.79
N VAL A 131 -9.78 5.18 -1.11
CA VAL A 131 -10.06 3.81 -0.68
C VAL A 131 -10.92 3.15 -1.74
N GLY A 132 -10.36 2.15 -2.42
CA GLY A 132 -11.06 1.29 -3.37
C GLY A 132 -11.39 -0.07 -2.74
N ARG A 133 -12.18 -0.88 -3.46
CA ARG A 133 -12.61 -2.21 -3.00
C ARG A 133 -11.46 -3.11 -2.55
N ASP A 134 -10.33 -3.03 -3.23
CA ASP A 134 -9.17 -3.90 -3.02
C ASP A 134 -8.07 -3.25 -2.15
N GLY A 135 -8.32 -2.06 -1.58
CA GLY A 135 -7.36 -1.36 -0.72
C GLY A 135 -7.19 0.13 -1.07
N VAL A 136 -6.02 0.69 -0.78
CA VAL A 136 -5.72 2.12 -0.99
C VAL A 136 -5.09 2.35 -2.36
N ARG A 137 -5.56 3.38 -3.06
CA ARG A 137 -5.00 3.88 -4.31
C ARG A 137 -4.39 5.25 -4.07
N LEU A 138 -3.17 5.46 -4.57
CA LEU A 138 -2.48 6.75 -4.52
C LEU A 138 -2.59 7.43 -5.88
N ARG A 139 -2.86 8.74 -5.88
CA ARG A 139 -2.81 9.58 -7.09
C ARG A 139 -1.51 10.37 -7.08
N LEU A 140 -0.74 10.21 -8.15
CA LEU A 140 0.54 10.86 -8.34
C LEU A 140 0.49 11.69 -9.63
N SER A 141 1.08 12.87 -9.60
CA SER A 141 1.28 13.70 -10.79
C SER A 141 2.77 13.78 -11.14
N LEU A 142 3.06 13.68 -12.43
CA LEU A 142 4.41 13.66 -12.97
C LEU A 142 4.62 14.87 -13.88
N GLY A 143 5.71 15.59 -13.66
CA GLY A 143 6.12 16.71 -14.52
C GLY A 143 7.49 16.47 -15.13
N GLY A 144 7.61 16.71 -16.43
CA GLY A 144 8.86 16.51 -17.17
C GLY A 144 8.76 16.92 -18.63
N ALA A 145 9.84 16.68 -19.37
CA ALA A 145 9.93 16.90 -20.80
C ALA A 145 10.19 15.58 -21.51
N ALA A 146 9.52 15.36 -22.64
CA ALA A 146 9.75 14.20 -23.49
C ALA A 146 9.90 14.64 -24.94
N ALA A 147 10.88 14.06 -25.62
CA ALA A 147 11.12 14.24 -27.04
C ALA A 147 11.05 12.89 -27.76
N LEU A 148 10.43 12.87 -28.93
CA LEU A 148 10.46 11.74 -29.85
C LEU A 148 11.48 12.04 -30.93
N LYS A 149 12.48 11.16 -31.05
CA LYS A 149 13.48 11.21 -32.11
C LYS A 149 13.19 10.09 -33.10
N TYR A 150 13.14 10.46 -34.37
CA TYR A 150 13.06 9.51 -35.48
C TYR A 150 14.47 9.18 -35.96
N GLU A 151 14.82 7.90 -35.98
CA GLU A 151 16.01 7.40 -36.66
C GLU A 151 15.58 6.54 -37.83
N GLU A 152 15.89 6.98 -39.05
CA GLU A 152 15.60 6.19 -40.24
C GLU A 152 16.38 4.87 -40.17
N GLY A 153 15.66 3.76 -39.97
CA GLY A 153 16.26 2.44 -40.00
C GLY A 153 16.90 2.25 -41.37
N LYS A 154 18.18 1.85 -41.43
CA LYS A 154 18.86 1.53 -42.69
C LYS A 154 18.04 0.47 -43.44
N GLY A 155 17.14 0.93 -44.31
CA GLY A 155 16.27 0.10 -45.12
C GLY A 155 17.16 -0.84 -45.93
N LYS A 156 17.02 -2.14 -45.66
CA LYS A 156 17.61 -3.20 -46.48
C LYS A 156 17.10 -2.97 -47.90
N LYS A 157 17.95 -2.43 -48.78
CA LYS A 157 17.67 -2.32 -50.22
C LYS A 157 17.20 -3.71 -50.67
N ARG A 158 15.92 -3.82 -51.05
CA ARG A 158 15.42 -5.03 -51.69
C ARG A 158 16.03 -5.09 -53.10
N PRO A 159 16.56 -6.25 -53.51
CA PRO A 159 17.19 -6.45 -54.81
C PRO A 159 16.21 -6.30 -55.97
#